data_AF-A0A6V7J0B8-F1
#
_entry.id   AF-A0A6V7J0B8-F1
#
_cell.length_a   1.000
_cell.length_b   1.000
_cell.length_c   1.000
_cell.angle_alpha   90.00
_cell.angle_beta   90.00
_cell.angle_gamma   90.00
#
_symmetry.space_group_name_H-M   'P 1'
#
loop_
_entity.id
_entity.type
_entity.pdbx_description
1 polymer ?
#
loop_
_entity_poly.entity_id
_entity_poly.type
_entity_poly.pdbx_seq_one_letter_code
_entity_poly.pdbx_strand_id
1 'polypeptide(L)'
;TSDTLFHLLKGSLGTGILAMPQAFMNAGYVLGFIGTFVIGFLCTYCIRLLIKSEYELCKRRRVPSMTYEATAKAAVLEGPKWLRPIAPAVP
;
A
#
# COMPACT_ATOMS: atom_id res chain seq x y z
N THR A 1 -15.92 -17.14 -9.11
CA THR A 1 -14.84 -16.66 -8.21
C THR A 1 -13.62 -16.19 -8.99
N SER A 2 -13.21 -16.93 -10.03
CA SER A 2 -12.20 -16.52 -11.02
C SER A 2 -12.50 -15.16 -11.67
N ASP A 3 -13.73 -14.90 -12.11
CA ASP A 3 -14.09 -13.64 -12.79
C ASP A 3 -13.97 -12.41 -11.88
N THR A 4 -14.39 -12.54 -10.62
CA THR A 4 -14.23 -11.50 -9.59
C THR A 4 -12.75 -11.23 -9.32
N LEU A 5 -11.93 -12.28 -9.23
CA LEU A 5 -10.48 -12.14 -9.07
C LEU A 5 -9.86 -11.45 -10.28
N PHE A 6 -10.24 -11.82 -11.51
CA PHE A 6 -9.76 -11.17 -12.73
C PHE A 6 -10.19 -9.70 -12.83
N HIS A 7 -11.41 -9.36 -12.41
CA HIS A 7 -11.85 -7.96 -12.35
C HIS A 7 -11.09 -7.14 -11.31
N LEU A 8 -10.88 -7.69 -10.10
CA LEU A 8 -10.08 -7.04 -9.05
C LEU A 8 -8.59 -6.95 -9.44
N LEU A 9 -8.04 -7.98 -10.08
CA LEU A 9 -6.67 -8.00 -10.60
C LEU A 9 -6.49 -6.94 -11.69
N LYS A 10 -7.41 -6.84 -12.66
CA LYS A 10 -7.35 -5.82 -13.71
C LYS A 10 -7.45 -4.40 -13.14
N GLY A 11 -8.23 -4.20 -12.07
CA GLY A 11 -8.32 -2.92 -11.36
C GLY A 11 -7.09 -2.60 -10.51
N SER A 12 -6.49 -3.60 -9.85
CA SER A 12 -5.39 -3.40 -8.89
C SER A 12 -3.99 -3.44 -9.52
N LEU A 13 -3.80 -4.16 -10.63
CA LEU A 13 -2.49 -4.33 -11.28
C LEU A 13 -2.12 -3.20 -12.27
N GLY A 14 -3.12 -2.43 -12.74
CA GLY A 14 -2.94 -1.19 -13.50
C GLY A 14 -1.91 -1.24 -14.64
N THR A 15 -1.26 -0.11 -14.90
CA THR A 15 -0.13 0.01 -15.84
C THR A 15 1.21 -0.45 -15.25
N GLY A 16 1.26 -0.68 -13.92
CA GLY A 16 2.48 -1.04 -13.21
C GLY A 16 3.04 -2.41 -13.60
N ILE A 17 2.17 -3.41 -13.82
CA ILE A 17 2.61 -4.74 -14.23
C ILE A 17 3.11 -4.79 -15.69
N LEU A 18 2.72 -3.82 -16.52
CA LEU A 18 3.24 -3.64 -17.88
C LEU A 18 4.58 -2.88 -17.89
N ALA A 19 4.77 -1.95 -16.95
CA ALA A 19 6.01 -1.21 -16.80
C ALA A 19 7.15 -2.05 -16.18
N MET A 20 6.82 -2.98 -15.27
CA MET A 20 7.80 -3.89 -14.65
C MET A 20 8.65 -4.69 -15.66
N PRO A 21 8.08 -5.43 -16.63
CA PRO A 21 8.87 -6.24 -17.56
C PRO A 21 9.74 -5.37 -18.47
N GLN A 22 9.26 -4.20 -18.91
CA GLN A 22 10.07 -3.28 -19.72
C GLN A 22 11.25 -2.71 -18.91
N ALA A 23 11.05 -2.42 -17.63
CA ALA A 23 12.10 -2.01 -16.71
C ALA A 23 13.14 -3.12 -16.49
N PHE A 24 12.71 -4.38 -16.31
CA PHE A 24 13.62 -5.52 -16.15
C PHE A 24 14.39 -5.87 -17.43
N MET A 25 13.76 -5.76 -18.61
CA MET A 25 14.43 -5.99 -19.89
C MET A 25 15.58 -5.01 -20.13
N ASN A 26 15.42 -3.74 -19.73
CA ASN A 26 16.45 -2.72 -19.90
C ASN A 26 17.46 -2.67 -18.74
N ALA A 27 17.08 -3.10 -17.53
CA ALA A 27 17.97 -3.12 -16.37
C ALA A 27 18.87 -4.37 -16.31
N GLY A 28 18.45 -5.49 -16.91
CA GLY A 28 19.21 -6.74 -16.90
C GLY A 28 18.97 -7.59 -15.64
N TYR A 29 19.25 -8.90 -15.75
CA TYR A 29 18.89 -9.90 -14.72
C TYR A 29 19.51 -9.65 -13.34
N VAL A 30 20.74 -9.12 -13.28
CA VAL A 30 21.44 -8.83 -12.01
C VAL A 30 20.75 -7.70 -11.24
N LEU A 31 20.40 -6.61 -11.94
CA LEU A 31 19.62 -5.51 -11.36
C LEU A 31 18.21 -5.98 -10.97
N GLY A 32 17.62 -6.91 -11.72
CA GLY A 32 16.35 -7.52 -11.36
C GLY A 32 16.41 -8.30 -10.04
N PHE A 33 17.46 -9.10 -9.83
CA PHE A 33 17.67 -9.85 -8.60
C PHE A 33 17.88 -8.91 -7.41
N ILE A 34 18.83 -7.97 -7.51
CA ILE A 34 19.12 -7.00 -6.45
C ILE A 34 17.90 -6.12 -6.16
N GLY A 35 17.23 -5.62 -7.21
CA GLY A 35 16.03 -4.81 -7.09
C GLY A 35 14.89 -5.54 -6.39
N THR A 36 14.71 -6.83 -6.65
CA THR A 36 13.68 -7.64 -5.97
C THR A 36 13.96 -7.76 -4.47
N PHE A 37 15.22 -7.96 -4.06
CA PHE A 37 15.58 -7.95 -2.64
C PHE A 37 15.33 -6.61 -1.97
N VAL A 38 15.72 -5.51 -2.62
CA VAL A 38 15.52 -4.15 -2.10
C VAL A 38 14.04 -3.81 -1.97
N ILE A 39 13.23 -4.10 -3.00
CA ILE A 39 11.78 -3.87 -2.99
C ILE A 39 11.12 -4.77 -1.94
N GLY A 40 11.54 -6.02 -1.80
CA GLY A 40 11.02 -6.92 -0.76
C GLY A 40 11.28 -6.38 0.65
N PHE A 41 12.48 -5.85 0.91
CA PHE A 41 12.80 -5.23 2.19
C PHE A 41 11.99 -3.96 2.43
N LEU A 42 11.90 -3.07 1.43
CA LEU A 42 11.12 -1.84 1.49
C LEU A 42 9.64 -2.14 1.76
N CYS A 43 9.03 -3.05 1.00
CA CYS A 43 7.64 -3.48 1.19
C CYS A 43 7.41 -4.01 2.61
N THR A 44 8.30 -4.86 3.10
CA THR A 44 8.21 -5.39 4.47
C THR A 44 8.30 -4.26 5.51
N TYR A 45 9.21 -3.31 5.32
CA TYR A 45 9.35 -2.15 6.19
C TYR A 45 8.09 -1.28 6.21
N CYS A 46 7.54 -0.98 5.03
CA CYS A 46 6.31 -0.21 4.89
C CYS A 46 5.13 -0.88 5.59
N ILE A 47 4.95 -2.20 5.39
CA ILE A 47 3.87 -2.96 6.04
C ILE A 47 4.05 -2.95 7.56
N ARG A 48 5.27 -3.15 8.08
CA ARG A 48 5.53 -3.08 9.53
C ARG A 48 5.20 -1.70 10.10
N LEU A 49 5.59 -0.64 9.40
CA LEU A 49 5.30 0.73 9.82
C LEU A 49 3.79 0.98 9.82
N LEU A 50 3.10 0.51 8.79
CA LEU A 50 1.66 0.67 8.65
C LEU A 50 0.91 -0.07 9.75
N ILE A 51 1.22 -1.34 9.99
CA ILE A 51 0.60 -2.12 11.07
C ILE A 51 0.85 -1.45 12.43
N LYS A 52 2.04 -0.90 12.68
CA LYS A 52 2.29 -0.14 13.92
C LYS A 52 1.38 1.07 14.05
N SER A 53 1.20 1.83 12.98
CA SER A 53 0.29 2.99 12.99
C SER A 53 -1.18 2.58 13.15
N GLU A 54 -1.60 1.50 12.48
CA GLU A 54 -2.93 0.92 12.59
C GLU A 54 -3.20 0.45 14.01
N TYR A 55 -2.26 -0.27 14.61
CA TYR A 55 -2.39 -0.79 15.97
C TYR A 55 -2.55 0.33 16.99
N GLU A 56 -1.76 1.41 16.85
CA GLU A 56 -1.87 2.60 17.71
C GLU A 56 -3.24 3.29 17.53
N LEU A 57 -3.75 3.40 16.30
CA LEU A 57 -5.07 3.97 15.99
C LEU A 57 -6.22 3.09 16.50
N CYS A 58 -6.15 1.77 16.32
CA CYS A 58 -7.13 0.80 16.83
C CYS A 58 -7.19 0.85 18.37
N LYS A 59 -6.03 0.98 19.03
CA LYS A 59 -5.95 1.15 20.48
C LYS A 59 -6.61 2.46 20.95
N ARG A 60 -6.45 3.56 20.21
CA ARG A 60 -7.06 4.86 20.51
C ARG A 60 -8.57 4.90 20.26
N ARG A 61 -9.06 4.32 19.15
CA ARG A 61 -10.49 4.29 18.80
C ARG A 61 -11.29 3.13 19.43
N ARG A 62 -10.65 2.16 20.09
CA ARG A 62 -11.29 0.95 20.64
C ARG A 62 -12.18 0.20 19.64
N VAL A 63 -11.73 0.09 18.38
CA VAL A 63 -12.45 -0.68 17.33
C VAL A 63 -11.70 -1.98 17.02
N PRO A 64 -12.39 -3.13 16.89
CA PRO A 64 -11.77 -4.46 16.81
C PRO A 64 -11.16 -4.83 15.45
N SER A 65 -11.45 -4.07 14.38
CA SER A 65 -10.83 -4.23 13.06
C SER A 65 -11.11 -2.98 12.22
N MET A 66 -10.08 -2.35 11.66
CA MET A 66 -10.23 -1.27 10.68
C MET A 66 -9.72 -1.77 9.33
N THR A 67 -10.56 -1.71 8.30
CA THR A 67 -10.12 -1.94 6.92
C THR A 67 -9.02 -0.91 6.59
N TYR A 68 -8.07 -1.26 5.73
CA TYR A 68 -6.94 -0.40 5.35
C TYR A 68 -7.38 1.03 4.95
N GLU A 69 -8.55 1.16 4.32
CA GLU A 69 -9.19 2.44 3.98
C GLU A 69 -9.60 3.24 5.24
N ALA A 70 -10.24 2.59 6.20
CA ALA A 70 -10.65 3.21 7.47
C ALA A 70 -9.43 3.59 8.32
N THR A 71 -8.38 2.77 8.32
CA THR A 71 -7.09 3.06 8.95
C THR A 71 -6.42 4.26 8.29
N ALA A 72 -6.41 4.34 6.96
CA ALA A 72 -5.86 5.47 6.22
C ALA A 72 -6.62 6.77 6.53
N LYS A 73 -7.96 6.74 6.53
CA LYS A 73 -8.78 7.90 6.93
C LYS A 73 -8.50 8.35 8.35
N ALA A 74 -8.45 7.41 9.29
CA ALA A 74 -8.17 7.71 10.69
C ALA A 74 -6.77 8.32 10.85
N ALA A 75 -5.76 7.76 10.17
CA ALA A 75 -4.39 8.28 10.18
C ALA A 75 -4.29 9.71 9.62
N VAL A 76 -5.02 10.02 8.54
CA VAL A 76 -5.04 11.36 7.92
C VAL A 76 -5.80 12.38 8.79
N LEU A 77 -6.87 11.95 9.47
CA LEU A 77 -7.63 12.80 10.39
C LEU A 77 -6.87 13.13 11.69
N GLU A 78 -6.11 12.16 12.20
CA GLU A 78 -5.33 12.27 13.44
C GLU A 78 -3.90 12.80 13.21
N GLY A 79 -3.48 12.86 11.96
CA GLY A 79 -2.20 13.41 11.52
C GLY A 79 -2.10 14.95 11.60
N PRO A 80 -0.90 15.50 11.33
CA PRO A 80 -0.60 16.93 11.45
C PRO A 80 -1.55 17.82 10.63
N LYS A 81 -1.78 19.05 11.10
CA LYS A 81 -2.78 20.00 10.56
C LYS A 81 -2.71 20.24 9.05
N TRP A 82 -1.59 19.94 8.38
CA TRP A 82 -1.42 20.04 6.93
C TRP A 82 -2.02 18.88 6.12
N LEU A 83 -2.32 17.73 6.73
CA LEU A 83 -2.95 16.58 6.05
C LEU A 83 -4.48 16.55 6.23
N ARG A 84 -5.02 17.34 7.17
CA ARG A 84 -6.46 17.58 7.39
C ARG A 84 -7.27 17.97 6.14
N PRO A 85 -6.80 18.79 5.19
CA PRO A 85 -7.59 19.15 4.00
C PRO A 85 -7.72 18.01 2.97
N ILE A 86 -6.95 16.93 3.09
CA ILE A 86 -7.00 15.76 2.20
C ILE A 86 -8.00 14.72 2.74
N ALA A 87 -8.36 14.79 4.03
CA ALA A 87 -9.34 13.92 4.68
C ALA A 87 -10.72 13.79 3.96
N PRO A 88 -11.32 14.85 3.37
CA PRO A 88 -12.59 14.71 2.65
C PRO A 88 -12.47 14.05 1.27
N ALA A 89 -11.26 13.86 0.74
CA ALA A 89 -11.02 13.25 -0.57
C ALA A 89 -10.63 11.76 -0.51
N VAL A 90 -10.51 11.20 0.70
CA VAL A 90 -10.18 9.77 0.90
C VAL A 90 -11.48 8.96 0.99
N PRO A 91 -11.74 8.02 0.06
CA PRO A 91 -12.96 7.20 0.02
C PRO A 91 -13.00 6.15 1.12
#